data_AF-A0AAJ4VIQ2-F1
#
_entry.id   AF-A0AAJ4VIQ2-F1
#
_cell.length_a   1.000
_cell.length_b   1.000
_cell.length_c   1.000
_cell.angle_alpha   90.00
_cell.angle_beta   90.00
_cell.angle_gamma   90.00
#
_symmetry.space_group_name_H-M   'P 1'
#
loop_
_entity.id
_entity.type
_entity.pdbx_description
1 polymer ?
#
loop_
_entity_poly.entity_id
_entity_poly.type
_entity_poly.pdbx_seq_one_letter_code
_entity_poly.pdbx_strand_id
1 'polypeptide(L)'
;MKSINILLNLLPTELQRMLENEDMHNILIYFMSNDISDEKLAFYLSNLANQVNTIEYHEMAASLYHFHFNYIDGAYDLAYYHYWQSLEISQFKNQNLLNEFLKILDEPDFDMITNENIKFVANKALEKDSKNKLAIKYAN
;
A
#
# COMPACT_ATOMS: atom_id res chain seq x y z
N MET A 1 -21.58 16.51 7.86
CA MET A 1 -21.10 15.46 6.95
C MET A 1 -19.71 15.04 7.42
N LYS A 2 -19.45 13.74 7.61
CA LYS A 2 -18.08 13.27 7.86
C LYS A 2 -17.28 13.46 6.57
N SER A 3 -16.01 13.87 6.67
CA SER A 3 -15.11 14.07 5.52
C SER A 3 -15.06 12.86 4.58
N ILE A 4 -15.19 11.65 5.14
CA ILE A 4 -15.23 10.37 4.42
C ILE A 4 -16.36 10.35 3.39
N ASN A 5 -17.55 10.84 3.75
CA ASN A 5 -18.70 10.82 2.83
C ASN A 5 -18.50 11.76 1.64
N ILE A 6 -17.70 12.81 1.79
CA ILE A 6 -17.37 13.70 0.67
C ILE A 6 -16.46 12.95 -0.31
N LEU A 7 -15.43 12.27 0.17
CA LEU A 7 -14.52 11.49 -0.67
C LEU A 7 -15.24 10.33 -1.37
N LEU A 8 -16.09 9.59 -0.67
CA LEU A 8 -16.87 8.50 -1.27
C LEU A 8 -17.76 9.01 -2.41
N ASN A 9 -18.42 10.16 -2.23
CA ASN A 9 -19.29 10.74 -3.26
C ASN A 9 -18.54 11.25 -4.50
N LEU A 10 -17.21 11.39 -4.43
CA LEU A 10 -16.37 11.76 -5.58
C LEU A 10 -15.94 10.55 -6.42
N LEU A 11 -16.15 9.33 -5.92
CA LEU A 11 -15.82 8.11 -6.63
C LEU A 11 -16.97 7.67 -7.55
N PRO A 12 -16.68 7.00 -8.68
CA PRO A 12 -17.68 6.26 -9.44
C PRO A 12 -18.47 5.28 -8.57
N THR A 13 -19.75 5.07 -8.89
CA THR A 13 -20.65 4.18 -8.14
C THR A 13 -20.09 2.78 -7.95
N GLU A 14 -19.36 2.26 -8.93
CA GLU A 14 -18.77 0.91 -8.85
C GLU A 14 -17.67 0.83 -7.79
N LEU A 15 -16.80 1.85 -7.71
CA LEU A 15 -15.79 1.95 -6.67
C LEU A 15 -16.43 2.13 -5.28
N GLN A 16 -17.49 2.93 -5.18
CA GLN A 16 -18.24 3.06 -3.93
C GLN A 16 -18.76 1.70 -3.44
N ARG A 17 -19.35 0.90 -4.34
CA ARG A 17 -19.85 -0.45 -4.02
C ARG A 17 -18.73 -1.41 -3.61
N MET A 18 -17.58 -1.37 -4.27
CA MET A 18 -16.43 -2.22 -3.89
C MET A 18 -15.96 -1.88 -2.49
N LEU A 19 -15.86 -0.59 -2.16
CA LEU A 19 -15.48 -0.13 -0.81
C LEU A 19 -16.52 -0.50 0.26
N GLU A 20 -17.82 -0.37 -0.05
CA GLU A 20 -18.92 -0.77 0.85
C GLU A 20 -18.93 -2.28 1.14
N ASN A 21 -18.50 -3.10 0.17
CA ASN A 21 -18.41 -4.55 0.30
C ASN A 21 -17.04 -5.04 0.81
N GLU A 22 -16.16 -4.14 1.25
CA GLU A 22 -14.79 -4.44 1.71
C GLU A 22 -13.93 -5.18 0.66
N ASP A 23 -14.22 -4.96 -0.63
CA ASP A 23 -13.61 -5.66 -1.76
C ASP A 23 -12.38 -4.92 -2.30
N MET A 24 -11.41 -4.67 -1.42
CA MET A 24 -10.24 -3.85 -1.71
C MET A 24 -9.34 -4.42 -2.82
N HIS A 25 -9.28 -5.75 -2.94
CA HIS A 25 -8.46 -6.42 -3.94
C HIS A 25 -8.98 -6.18 -5.37
N ASN A 26 -10.30 -6.20 -5.57
CA ASN A 26 -10.88 -6.01 -6.89
C ASN A 26 -10.82 -4.56 -7.37
N ILE A 27 -10.49 -3.59 -6.50
CA ILE A 27 -10.30 -2.20 -6.92
C ILE A 27 -9.12 -2.08 -7.88
N LEU A 28 -7.96 -2.68 -7.60
CA LEU A 28 -6.84 -2.67 -8.55
C LEU A 28 -7.24 -3.31 -9.89
N ILE A 29 -7.91 -4.48 -9.83
CA ILE A 29 -8.38 -5.19 -11.02
C ILE A 29 -9.34 -4.30 -11.83
N TYR A 30 -10.22 -3.55 -11.17
CA TYR A 30 -11.14 -2.62 -11.81
C TYR A 30 -10.40 -1.51 -12.57
N PHE A 31 -9.38 -0.90 -11.96
CA PHE A 31 -8.56 0.12 -12.63
C PHE A 31 -7.84 -0.45 -13.86
N MET A 32 -7.20 -1.61 -13.72
CA MET A 32 -6.47 -2.26 -14.82
C MET A 32 -7.41 -2.72 -15.95
N SER A 33 -8.53 -3.36 -15.63
CA SER A 33 -9.44 -3.94 -16.62
C SER A 33 -10.18 -2.88 -17.45
N ASN A 34 -10.36 -1.68 -16.89
CA ASN A 34 -11.05 -0.58 -17.54
C ASN A 34 -10.10 0.52 -18.02
N ASP A 35 -8.77 0.31 -17.95
CA ASP A 35 -7.74 1.27 -18.36
C ASP A 35 -7.96 2.69 -17.77
N ILE A 36 -8.29 2.74 -16.48
CA ILE A 36 -8.68 3.99 -15.82
C ILE A 36 -7.43 4.81 -15.52
N SER A 37 -7.20 5.88 -16.28
CA SER A 37 -6.06 6.80 -16.09
C SER A 37 -6.40 8.06 -15.28
N ASP A 38 -7.59 8.17 -14.68
CA ASP A 38 -7.95 9.33 -13.86
C ASP A 38 -7.22 9.30 -12.50
N GLU A 39 -6.08 9.98 -12.45
CA GLU A 39 -5.21 10.11 -11.29
C GLU A 39 -5.93 10.69 -10.05
N LYS A 40 -7.01 11.47 -10.25
CA LYS A 40 -7.80 12.02 -9.13
C LYS A 40 -8.46 10.91 -8.33
N LEU A 41 -8.83 9.81 -8.98
CA LEU A 41 -9.43 8.67 -8.29
C LEU A 41 -8.41 7.99 -7.37
N ALA A 42 -7.16 7.83 -7.81
CA ALA A 42 -6.07 7.34 -6.96
C ALA A 42 -5.86 8.27 -5.76
N PHE A 43 -5.84 9.58 -6.00
CA PHE A 43 -5.72 10.57 -4.93
C PHE A 43 -6.89 10.52 -3.93
N TYR A 44 -8.13 10.37 -4.38
CA TYR A 44 -9.29 10.23 -3.49
C TYR A 44 -9.22 8.95 -2.66
N LEU A 45 -8.82 7.83 -3.26
CA LEU A 45 -8.66 6.55 -2.57
C LEU A 45 -7.50 6.59 -1.56
N SER A 46 -6.40 7.25 -1.88
CA SER A 46 -5.29 7.52 -0.97
C SER A 46 -5.72 8.34 0.25
N ASN A 47 -6.46 9.44 0.02
CA ASN A 47 -7.02 10.24 1.13
C ASN A 47 -8.04 9.46 1.95
N LEU A 48 -8.84 8.62 1.30
CA LEU A 48 -9.78 7.76 2.00
C LEU A 48 -9.05 6.75 2.89
N ALA A 49 -7.95 6.18 2.41
CA ALA A 49 -7.10 5.29 3.21
C ALA A 49 -6.58 5.97 4.47
N ASN A 50 -6.13 7.23 4.38
CA ASN A 50 -5.71 8.00 5.55
C ASN A 50 -6.85 8.31 6.53
N GLN A 51 -8.09 8.44 6.06
CA GLN A 51 -9.24 8.73 6.92
C GLN A 51 -9.80 7.48 7.60
N VAL A 52 -9.79 6.34 6.90
CA VAL A 52 -10.27 5.05 7.42
C VAL A 52 -9.19 4.38 8.28
N ASN A 53 -7.93 4.50 7.84
CA ASN A 53 -6.72 4.10 8.56
C ASN A 53 -6.71 2.62 8.97
N THR A 54 -7.01 1.74 8.02
CA THR A 54 -6.87 0.27 8.17
C THR A 54 -5.87 -0.27 7.16
N ILE A 55 -5.34 -1.47 7.44
CA ILE A 55 -4.35 -2.13 6.60
C ILE A 55 -4.88 -2.30 5.18
N GLU A 56 -6.11 -2.76 5.02
CA GLU A 56 -6.70 -3.09 3.71
C GLU A 56 -6.79 -1.87 2.80
N TYR A 57 -7.13 -0.71 3.36
CA TYR A 57 -7.20 0.54 2.60
C TYR A 57 -5.82 1.06 2.21
N HIS A 58 -4.82 0.92 3.08
CA HIS A 58 -3.46 1.30 2.77
C HIS A 58 -2.84 0.35 1.72
N GLU A 59 -3.02 -0.95 1.84
CA GLU A 59 -2.57 -1.92 0.84
C GLU A 59 -3.25 -1.68 -0.53
N MET A 60 -4.54 -1.34 -0.55
CA MET A 60 -5.25 -0.92 -1.77
C MET A 60 -4.59 0.30 -2.42
N ALA A 61 -4.40 1.38 -1.66
CA ALA A 61 -3.82 2.61 -2.18
C ALA A 61 -2.37 2.40 -2.64
N ALA A 62 -1.58 1.66 -1.87
CA ALA A 62 -0.21 1.30 -2.23
C ALA A 62 -0.17 0.55 -3.56
N SER A 63 -1.02 -0.46 -3.71
CA SER A 63 -1.08 -1.29 -4.92
C SER A 63 -1.52 -0.50 -6.15
N LEU A 64 -2.40 0.49 -6.01
CA LEU A 64 -2.79 1.37 -7.11
C LEU A 64 -1.61 2.19 -7.62
N TYR A 65 -0.84 2.82 -6.71
CA TYR A 65 0.33 3.59 -7.11
C TYR A 65 1.47 2.71 -7.63
N HIS A 66 1.66 1.54 -7.03
CA HIS A 66 2.73 0.62 -7.40
C HIS A 66 2.48 -0.06 -8.76
N PHE A 67 1.26 -0.49 -9.06
CA PHE A 67 1.00 -1.34 -10.23
C PHE A 67 0.26 -0.66 -11.37
N HIS A 68 -0.56 0.36 -11.10
CA HIS A 68 -1.42 0.97 -12.11
C HIS A 68 -1.03 2.42 -12.44
N PHE A 69 -0.67 3.20 -11.41
CA PHE A 69 -0.31 4.61 -11.53
C PHE A 69 1.20 4.86 -11.34
N ASN A 70 2.04 3.85 -11.57
CA ASN A 70 3.49 3.92 -11.34
C ASN A 70 4.24 4.88 -12.26
N TYR A 71 3.59 5.38 -13.30
CA TYR A 71 4.11 6.40 -14.21
C TYR A 71 3.95 7.83 -13.67
N ILE A 72 3.19 8.05 -12.59
CA ILE A 72 2.99 9.38 -12.02
C ILE A 72 4.22 9.75 -11.18
N ASP A 73 4.65 11.01 -11.28
CA ASP A 73 5.70 11.56 -10.42
C ASP A 73 5.35 11.36 -8.93
N GLY A 74 6.24 10.68 -8.20
CA GLY A 74 6.05 10.37 -6.78
C GLY A 74 5.12 9.18 -6.50
N ALA A 75 4.72 8.40 -7.50
CA ALA A 75 3.89 7.21 -7.29
C ALA A 75 4.56 6.21 -6.34
N TYR A 76 5.85 5.94 -6.52
CA TYR A 76 6.59 5.03 -5.65
C TYR A 76 6.75 5.57 -4.22
N ASP A 77 6.90 6.89 -4.04
CA ASP A 77 6.87 7.52 -2.71
C ASP A 77 5.52 7.32 -2.02
N LEU A 78 4.41 7.47 -2.76
CA LEU A 78 3.06 7.25 -2.25
C LEU A 78 2.77 5.77 -1.96
N ALA A 79 3.27 4.86 -2.82
CA ALA A 79 3.19 3.42 -2.58
C ALA A 79 3.96 3.05 -1.31
N TYR A 80 5.21 3.52 -1.18
CA TYR A 80 6.01 3.31 0.01
C TYR A 80 5.33 3.87 1.27
N TYR A 81 4.81 5.09 1.21
CA TYR A 81 4.07 5.70 2.31
C TYR A 81 2.95 4.78 2.80
N HIS A 82 2.12 4.27 1.89
CA HIS A 82 1.00 3.42 2.26
C HIS A 82 1.42 2.03 2.74
N TYR A 83 2.39 1.37 2.08
CA TYR A 83 2.96 0.12 2.60
C TYR A 83 3.52 0.29 4.02
N TRP A 84 4.19 1.42 4.29
CA TRP A 84 4.69 1.73 5.62
C TRP A 84 3.56 1.93 6.65
N GLN A 85 2.50 2.66 6.28
CA GLN A 85 1.32 2.81 7.14
C GLN A 85 0.69 1.44 7.50
N SER A 86 0.58 0.51 6.55
CA SER A 86 0.12 -0.86 6.83
C SER A 86 0.99 -1.57 7.87
N LEU A 87 2.32 -1.41 7.79
CA LEU A 87 3.25 -1.96 8.77
C LEU A 87 3.05 -1.31 10.15
N GLU A 88 2.94 0.01 10.22
CA GLU A 88 2.74 0.77 11.46
C GLU A 88 1.41 0.41 12.15
N ILE A 89 0.31 0.32 11.39
CA ILE A 89 -1.00 -0.11 11.91
C ILE A 89 -0.93 -1.52 12.48
N SER A 90 -0.21 -2.42 11.80
CA SER A 90 0.05 -3.77 12.31
C SER A 90 1.03 -3.80 13.49
N GLN A 91 1.58 -2.66 13.90
CA GLN A 91 2.65 -2.52 14.89
C GLN A 91 3.89 -3.36 14.54
N PHE A 92 4.16 -3.54 13.25
CA PHE A 92 5.20 -4.42 12.73
C PHE A 92 5.05 -5.87 13.23
N LYS A 93 3.81 -6.32 13.52
CA LYS A 93 3.54 -7.67 14.01
C LYS A 93 3.03 -8.63 12.94
N ASN A 94 2.62 -8.15 11.77
CA ASN A 94 2.12 -9.00 10.70
C ASN A 94 3.28 -9.53 9.84
N GLN A 95 3.54 -10.84 9.89
CA GLN A 95 4.65 -11.46 9.15
C GLN A 95 4.48 -11.34 7.63
N ASN A 96 3.25 -11.39 7.12
CA ASN A 96 3.01 -11.31 5.68
C ASN A 96 3.36 -9.91 5.17
N LEU A 97 2.88 -8.86 5.84
CA LEU A 97 3.19 -7.48 5.47
C LEU A 97 4.70 -7.19 5.54
N LEU A 98 5.39 -7.66 6.59
CA LEU A 98 6.85 -7.54 6.69
C LEU A 98 7.55 -8.21 5.49
N ASN A 99 7.09 -9.40 5.11
CA ASN A 99 7.67 -10.13 3.98
C ASN A 99 7.36 -9.46 2.63
N GLU A 100 6.15 -8.94 2.45
CA GLU A 100 5.74 -8.23 1.24
C GLU A 100 6.55 -6.94 1.07
N PHE A 101 6.72 -6.17 2.14
CA PHE A 101 7.58 -4.99 2.14
C PHE A 101 9.04 -5.31 1.75
N LEU A 102 9.59 -6.42 2.23
CA LEU A 102 10.96 -6.80 1.85
C LEU A 102 11.07 -7.32 0.41
N LYS A 103 9.98 -7.81 -0.18
CA LYS A 103 9.96 -8.26 -1.58
C LYS A 103 10.00 -7.09 -2.56
N ILE A 104 9.30 -5.99 -2.26
CA ILE A 104 9.29 -4.82 -3.15
C ILE A 104 10.68 -4.19 -3.31
N LEU A 105 11.60 -4.43 -2.37
CA LEU A 105 13.00 -3.98 -2.44
C LEU A 105 13.81 -4.65 -3.56
N ASP A 106 13.30 -5.73 -4.16
CA ASP A 106 13.91 -6.32 -5.37
C ASP A 106 13.60 -5.49 -6.63
N GLU A 107 12.68 -4.52 -6.55
CA GLU A 107 12.31 -3.63 -7.64
C GLU A 107 13.15 -2.33 -7.60
N PRO A 108 13.65 -1.86 -8.76
CA PRO A 108 14.61 -0.76 -8.80
C PRO A 108 14.02 0.59 -8.36
N ASP A 109 12.71 0.77 -8.51
CA ASP A 109 12.01 2.03 -8.25
C ASP A 109 11.75 2.29 -6.75
N PHE A 110 12.18 1.37 -5.86
CA PHE A 110 12.14 1.54 -4.40
C PHE A 110 13.49 1.93 -3.78
N ASP A 111 14.42 2.48 -4.56
CA ASP A 111 15.75 2.91 -4.09
C ASP A 111 15.71 4.07 -3.07
N MET A 112 14.60 4.81 -3.02
CA MET A 112 14.36 5.87 -2.04
C MET A 112 14.13 5.37 -0.61
N ILE A 113 13.86 4.07 -0.40
CA ILE A 113 13.70 3.51 0.93
C ILE A 113 15.06 3.46 1.64
N THR A 114 15.14 4.08 2.82
CA THR A 114 16.39 4.18 3.56
C THR A 114 16.87 2.81 4.05
N ASN A 115 18.19 2.60 4.08
CA ASN A 115 18.80 1.42 4.68
C ASN A 115 18.39 1.22 6.15
N GLU A 116 18.11 2.29 6.88
CA GLU A 116 17.61 2.22 8.26
C GLU A 116 16.23 1.55 8.32
N ASN A 117 15.29 2.00 7.47
CA ASN A 117 13.94 1.44 7.41
C ASN A 117 13.96 -0.02 6.92
N ILE A 118 14.78 -0.32 5.91
CA ILE A 118 14.99 -1.69 5.40
C ILE A 118 15.46 -2.61 6.54
N LYS A 119 16.53 -2.22 7.25
CA LYS A 119 17.07 -3.01 8.37
C LYS A 119 16.07 -3.15 9.51
N PHE A 120 15.30 -2.11 9.81
CA PHE A 120 14.27 -2.14 10.83
C PHE A 120 13.21 -3.21 10.52
N VAL A 121 12.65 -3.20 9.32
CA VAL A 121 11.65 -4.18 8.88
C VAL A 121 12.24 -5.60 8.82
N ALA A 122 13.46 -5.75 8.32
CA ALA A 122 14.15 -7.03 8.28
C ALA A 122 14.34 -7.61 9.69
N ASN A 123 14.79 -6.81 10.66
CA ASN A 123 14.95 -7.26 12.04
C ASN A 123 13.60 -7.63 12.68
N LYS A 124 12.53 -6.88 12.41
CA LYS A 124 11.17 -7.23 12.86
C LYS A 124 10.69 -8.57 12.31
N ALA A 125 11.01 -8.89 11.05
CA ALA A 125 10.71 -10.19 10.46
C ALA A 125 11.53 -11.32 11.12
N LEU A 126 12.80 -11.08 11.48
CA LEU A 126 13.66 -12.06 12.14
C LEU A 126 13.30 -12.33 13.61
N GLU A 127 12.77 -11.32 14.32
CA GLU A 127 12.23 -11.49 15.68
C GLU A 127 11.13 -12.56 15.73
N LYS A 128 10.37 -12.72 14.64
CA LYS A 128 9.27 -13.69 14.51
C LYS A 128 9.68 -14.98 13.84
N ASP A 129 10.49 -14.89 12.79
CA ASP A 129 11.03 -16.03 12.07
C ASP A 129 12.53 -15.82 11.82
N SER A 130 13.33 -16.29 12.77
CA SER A 130 14.80 -16.25 12.70
C SER A 130 15.40 -16.95 11.47
N LYS A 131 14.64 -17.76 10.73
CA LYS A 131 15.08 -18.47 9.53
C LYS A 131 14.58 -17.82 8.24
N ASN A 132 13.94 -16.65 8.32
CA ASN A 132 13.42 -15.92 7.18
C ASN A 132 14.56 -15.46 6.26
N LYS A 133 14.75 -16.19 5.15
CA LYS A 133 15.85 -15.96 4.20
C LYS A 133 15.81 -14.56 3.58
N LEU A 134 14.62 -14.03 3.32
CA LEU A 134 14.45 -12.71 2.75
C LEU A 134 14.91 -11.64 3.75
N ALA A 135 14.49 -11.75 5.01
CA ALA A 135 14.93 -10.83 6.05
C ALA A 135 16.44 -10.90 6.32
N ILE A 136 17.04 -12.10 6.31
CA ILE A 136 18.51 -12.26 6.46
C ILE A 136 19.28 -11.48 5.39
N LYS A 137 18.77 -11.40 4.15
CA LYS A 137 19.40 -10.62 3.06
C LYS A 137 19.55 -9.14 3.42
N TYR A 138 18.58 -8.59 4.15
CA TYR A 138 18.43 -7.15 4.38
C TYR A 138 18.79 -6.69 5.79
N ALA A 139 19.07 -7.61 6.73
CA ALA A 139 19.35 -7.28 8.12
C ALA A 139 20.77 -6.73 8.39
N ASN A 140 21.70 -6.84 7.42
CA ASN A 140 23.12 -6.49 7.59
C ASN A 140 23.42 -5.02 7.25
#